data_AF-A0A6A5K1R8-F1
#
_entry.id   AF-A0A6A5K1R8-F1
#
_cell.length_a   1.000
_cell.length_b   1.000
_cell.length_c   1.000
_cell.angle_alpha   90.00
_cell.angle_beta   90.00
_cell.angle_gamma   90.00
#
_symmetry.space_group_name_H-M   'P 1'
#
loop_
_entity.id
_entity.type
_entity.pdbx_description
1 polymer ?
#
loop_
_entity_poly.entity_id
_entity_poly.type
_entity_poly.pdbx_seq_one_letter_code
_entity_poly.pdbx_strand_id
1 'polypeptide(L)'
;MTATSFFSRAHGPRAHAPKRIRGFLSLPGEIRNQIYGYYFEVERHCEFAAKGCQFKPRKQRTVKLWSGLVPPGSCVSPRDTEADAEAPTLIRFSRPLGKYNVVQGLQTNWLGSLCALSLVCKQVYHETTAFLYTRTVFIFAAPKRMTNFFSNMSAIKLESITKLQLHYDTYGHPQRTSDLIWQNKHGESWHRACKAASKKLIGLQELEIWVQVHDSAPTFTLRESWVAPLLQFRRLTRSNESGVDGGDPFQRTGRQPILQVVKVHIRTRWSKSPLAAFRNVRALAKASTDLHLLYGQAISLAITGAKEEEAMAGFNAAWEGKYREWRHHLQFARTGW
;
A
#
# COMPACT_ATOMS: atom_id res chain seq x y z
N MET A 1 -46.79 57.17 -52.04
CA MET A 1 -47.52 56.17 -51.22
C MET A 1 -46.50 55.25 -50.58
N THR A 2 -46.19 55.52 -49.32
CA THR A 2 -45.21 54.82 -48.49
C THR A 2 -45.96 53.88 -47.55
N ALA A 3 -45.76 52.57 -47.68
CA ALA A 3 -46.34 51.58 -46.79
C ALA A 3 -45.37 51.28 -45.63
N THR A 4 -45.72 51.75 -44.44
CA THR A 4 -45.06 51.42 -43.17
C THR A 4 -45.56 50.06 -42.68
N SER A 5 -44.67 49.07 -42.64
CA SER A 5 -44.91 47.77 -42.01
C SER A 5 -44.87 47.91 -40.48
N PHE A 6 -45.98 47.57 -39.82
CA PHE A 6 -46.23 47.74 -38.39
C PHE A 6 -46.00 46.48 -37.54
N PHE A 7 -45.14 45.55 -37.98
CA PHE A 7 -44.85 44.32 -37.22
C PHE A 7 -43.36 44.01 -37.12
N SER A 8 -42.60 44.91 -36.49
CA SER A 8 -41.33 44.56 -35.86
C SER A 8 -41.58 44.13 -34.41
N ARG A 9 -41.81 42.84 -34.18
CA ARG A 9 -41.66 42.28 -32.82
C ARG A 9 -40.18 42.29 -32.48
N ALA A 10 -39.74 43.36 -31.84
CA ALA A 10 -38.46 43.41 -31.15
C ALA A 10 -38.46 42.35 -30.03
N HIS A 11 -37.82 41.21 -30.28
CA HIS A 11 -37.34 40.36 -29.20
C HIS A 11 -36.23 41.12 -28.48
N GLY A 12 -36.57 41.83 -27.40
CA GLY A 12 -35.58 42.34 -26.47
C GLY A 12 -34.70 41.18 -25.97
N PRO A 13 -33.40 41.41 -25.70
CA PRO A 13 -32.54 40.36 -25.18
C PRO A 13 -33.12 39.91 -23.84
N ARG A 14 -33.63 38.67 -23.78
CA ARG A 14 -33.97 38.03 -22.51
C ARG A 14 -32.68 37.97 -21.71
N ALA A 15 -32.52 38.90 -20.76
CA ALA A 15 -31.56 38.77 -19.68
C ALA A 15 -31.90 37.47 -18.95
N HIS A 16 -31.19 36.39 -19.30
CA HIS A 16 -31.30 35.13 -18.60
C HIS A 16 -30.87 35.37 -17.16
N ALA A 17 -31.84 35.46 -16.25
CA ALA A 17 -31.56 35.42 -14.82
C ALA A 17 -30.64 34.22 -14.55
N PRO A 18 -29.52 34.39 -13.83
CA PRO A 18 -28.58 33.31 -13.62
C PRO A 18 -29.34 32.14 -12.99
N LYS A 19 -29.29 30.98 -13.65
CA LYS A 19 -29.96 29.76 -13.18
C LYS A 19 -29.47 29.50 -11.76
N ARG A 20 -30.32 29.77 -10.76
CA ARG A 20 -30.03 29.43 -9.37
C ARG A 20 -29.90 27.92 -9.30
N ILE A 21 -28.67 27.44 -9.25
CA ILE A 21 -28.37 26.04 -8.97
C ILE A 21 -29.04 25.75 -7.62
N ARG A 22 -29.91 24.75 -7.56
CA ARG A 22 -30.58 24.30 -6.33
C ARG A 22 -29.99 22.97 -5.90
N GLY A 23 -29.92 22.72 -4.59
CA GLY A 23 -29.46 21.45 -4.02
C GLY A 23 -27.97 21.44 -3.67
N PHE A 24 -27.38 20.26 -3.51
CA PHE A 24 -26.00 20.12 -3.00
C PHE A 24 -24.94 20.96 -3.73
N LEU A 25 -25.06 21.10 -5.06
CA LEU A 25 -24.13 21.92 -5.87
C LEU A 25 -24.28 23.43 -5.67
N SER A 26 -25.34 23.89 -4.98
CA SER A 26 -25.53 25.31 -4.63
C SER A 26 -24.79 25.71 -3.36
N LEU A 27 -24.29 24.74 -2.59
CA LEU A 27 -23.48 25.02 -1.40
C LEU A 27 -22.14 25.65 -1.82
N PRO A 28 -21.49 26.46 -0.97
CA PRO A 28 -20.11 26.87 -1.18
C PRO A 28 -19.18 25.65 -1.28
N GLY A 29 -18.08 25.77 -2.04
CA GLY A 29 -17.14 24.67 -2.25
C GLY A 29 -16.50 24.18 -0.96
N GLU A 30 -16.32 25.08 0.01
CA GLU A 30 -15.81 24.81 1.35
C GLU A 30 -16.70 23.83 2.11
N ILE A 31 -18.03 24.07 2.08
CA ILE A 31 -19.01 23.20 2.74
C ILE A 31 -19.06 21.84 2.04
N ARG A 32 -19.02 21.81 0.70
CA ARG A 32 -18.94 20.54 -0.03
C ARG A 32 -17.68 19.76 0.33
N ASN A 33 -16.54 20.42 0.44
CA ASN A 33 -15.28 19.80 0.85
C ASN A 33 -15.31 19.23 2.27
N GLN A 34 -15.98 19.90 3.21
CA GLN A 34 -16.21 19.36 4.54
C GLN A 34 -17.07 18.09 4.50
N ILE A 35 -18.14 18.10 3.70
CA ILE A 35 -19.02 16.94 3.52
C ILE A 35 -18.26 15.77 2.86
N TYR A 36 -17.41 16.05 1.86
CA TYR A 36 -16.54 15.04 1.28
C TYR A 36 -15.54 14.52 2.32
N GLY A 37 -14.94 15.40 3.12
CA GLY A 37 -14.04 15.03 4.21
C GLY A 37 -14.67 13.97 5.13
N TYR A 38 -15.92 14.18 5.53
CA TYR A 38 -16.70 13.22 6.32
C TYR A 38 -16.97 11.91 5.56
N TYR A 39 -17.40 11.99 4.29
CA TYR A 39 -17.69 10.78 3.47
C TYR A 39 -16.45 9.91 3.19
N PHE A 40 -15.27 10.52 3.12
CA PHE A 40 -13.99 9.85 2.88
C PHE A 40 -13.17 9.68 4.18
N GLU A 41 -13.76 9.88 5.36
CA GLU A 41 -13.07 9.72 6.64
C GLU A 41 -12.62 8.27 6.86
N VAL A 42 -13.48 7.31 6.51
CA VAL A 42 -13.20 5.88 6.63
C VAL A 42 -12.17 5.45 5.58
N GLU A 43 -11.07 4.86 6.05
CA GLU A 43 -10.02 4.31 5.22
C GLU A 43 -10.54 3.14 4.37
N ARG A 44 -10.29 3.20 3.06
CA ARG A 44 -10.71 2.16 2.10
C ARG A 44 -9.50 1.40 1.59
N HIS A 45 -9.62 0.10 1.45
CA HIS A 45 -8.52 -0.76 0.99
C HIS A 45 -8.79 -1.29 -0.42
N CYS A 46 -7.83 -1.09 -1.31
CA CYS A 46 -7.89 -1.54 -2.70
C CYS A 46 -6.86 -2.63 -2.97
N GLU A 47 -7.32 -3.87 -3.06
CA GLU A 47 -6.46 -5.03 -3.30
C GLU A 47 -6.34 -5.38 -4.78
N PHE A 48 -5.13 -5.30 -5.33
CA PHE A 48 -4.80 -5.77 -6.67
C PHE A 48 -4.12 -7.13 -6.61
N ALA A 49 -4.93 -8.18 -6.54
CA ALA A 49 -4.47 -9.56 -6.34
C ALA A 49 -5.21 -10.56 -7.21
N ALA A 50 -4.50 -11.53 -7.79
CA ALA A 50 -5.11 -12.60 -8.59
C ALA A 50 -6.17 -13.38 -7.80
N LYS A 51 -7.15 -13.99 -8.49
CA LYS A 51 -8.16 -14.83 -7.84
C LYS A 51 -7.46 -15.93 -7.04
N GLY A 52 -7.81 -16.07 -5.75
CA GLY A 52 -7.21 -17.07 -4.86
C GLY A 52 -5.97 -16.62 -4.06
N CYS A 53 -5.34 -15.49 -4.40
CA CYS A 53 -4.26 -14.92 -3.58
C CYS A 53 -4.81 -14.49 -2.20
N GLN A 54 -4.09 -14.74 -1.10
CA GLN A 54 -4.54 -14.36 0.23
C GLN A 54 -3.43 -13.57 0.93
N PHE A 55 -3.76 -12.36 1.39
CA PHE A 55 -2.83 -11.51 2.13
C PHE A 55 -2.75 -11.89 3.61
N LYS A 56 -3.88 -12.33 4.19
CA LYS A 56 -3.95 -12.85 5.55
C LYS A 56 -3.85 -14.39 5.50
N PRO A 57 -3.11 -15.01 6.44
CA PRO A 57 -3.13 -16.46 6.57
C PRO A 57 -4.57 -16.91 6.81
N ARG A 58 -5.02 -17.94 6.07
CA ARG A 58 -6.32 -18.56 6.28
C ARG A 58 -6.40 -18.96 7.77
N LYS A 59 -7.32 -18.36 8.53
CA LYS A 59 -7.65 -18.86 9.87
C LYS A 59 -7.93 -20.35 9.68
N GLN A 60 -7.09 -21.19 10.29
CA GLN A 60 -7.28 -22.63 10.19
C GLN A 60 -8.70 -22.89 10.66
N ARG A 61 -9.51 -23.51 9.80
CA ARG A 61 -10.80 -24.02 10.23
C ARG A 61 -10.48 -25.19 11.14
N THR A 62 -10.33 -24.92 12.43
CA THR A 62 -10.42 -25.96 13.44
C THR A 62 -11.82 -26.52 13.29
N VAL A 63 -11.90 -27.72 12.68
CA VAL A 63 -13.10 -28.53 12.80
C VAL A 63 -13.25 -28.73 14.30
N LYS A 64 -14.29 -28.17 14.90
CA LYS A 64 -14.65 -28.50 16.27
C LYS A 64 -14.97 -29.99 16.27
N LEU A 65 -13.98 -30.82 16.58
CA LEU A 65 -14.24 -32.18 16.99
C LEU A 65 -15.06 -32.03 18.27
N TRP A 66 -16.35 -32.28 18.17
CA TRP A 66 -17.22 -32.37 19.33
C TRP A 66 -16.70 -33.53 20.18
N SER A 67 -15.89 -33.21 21.19
CA SER A 67 -15.60 -34.16 22.26
C SER A 67 -16.86 -34.23 23.11
N GLY A 68 -17.70 -35.24 22.85
CA GLY A 68 -18.99 -35.45 23.51
C GLY A 68 -18.89 -35.89 24.98
N LEU A 69 -17.95 -35.32 25.74
CA LEU A 69 -17.67 -35.69 27.14
C LEU A 69 -17.58 -34.48 28.07
N VAL A 70 -18.35 -33.42 27.82
CA VAL A 70 -18.50 -32.32 28.79
C VAL A 70 -19.92 -32.34 29.36
N PRO A 71 -20.11 -32.45 30.68
CA PRO A 71 -21.42 -32.41 31.30
C PRO A 71 -22.10 -31.05 31.05
N PRO A 72 -23.44 -31.00 30.93
CA PRO A 72 -24.16 -29.76 30.71
C PRO A 72 -24.12 -28.92 32.01
N GLY A 73 -23.17 -27.99 32.11
CA GLY A 73 -23.11 -27.13 33.31
C GLY A 73 -22.03 -26.05 33.37
N SER A 74 -20.93 -26.14 32.60
CA SER A 74 -19.86 -25.13 32.73
C SER A 74 -19.16 -24.84 31.41
N CYS A 75 -19.64 -23.83 30.69
CA CYS A 75 -18.78 -23.00 29.83
C CYS A 75 -19.54 -21.74 29.41
N VAL A 76 -19.52 -20.74 30.30
CA VAL A 76 -19.66 -19.36 29.87
C VAL A 76 -18.38 -19.04 29.11
N SER A 77 -18.40 -19.16 27.78
CA SER A 77 -17.31 -18.60 26.97
C SER A 77 -17.26 -17.10 27.25
N PRO A 78 -16.10 -16.51 27.56
CA PRO A 78 -15.96 -15.07 27.46
C PRO A 78 -16.34 -14.71 26.03
N ARG A 79 -17.45 -13.98 25.87
CA ARG A 79 -17.68 -13.23 24.64
C ARG A 79 -16.48 -12.29 24.56
N ASP A 80 -15.55 -12.62 23.68
CA ASP A 80 -14.52 -11.68 23.22
C ASP A 80 -15.28 -10.46 22.71
N THR A 81 -15.41 -9.48 23.60
CA THR A 81 -15.89 -8.15 23.29
C THR A 81 -14.66 -7.41 22.77
N GLU A 82 -14.09 -7.90 21.67
CA GLU A 82 -13.35 -7.01 20.79
C GLU A 82 -14.44 -6.18 20.12
N ALA A 83 -14.64 -4.98 20.66
CA ALA A 83 -15.47 -3.97 20.03
C ALA A 83 -15.20 -3.99 18.52
N ASP A 84 -16.25 -4.17 17.73
CA ASP A 84 -16.24 -4.14 16.27
C ASP A 84 -15.64 -2.80 15.81
N ALA A 85 -14.31 -2.71 15.74
CA ALA A 85 -13.63 -1.72 14.93
C ALA A 85 -14.02 -2.07 13.50
N GLU A 86 -15.01 -1.35 12.98
CA GLU A 86 -15.62 -1.51 11.67
C GLU A 86 -14.50 -1.77 10.64
N ALA A 87 -14.36 -3.02 10.20
CA ALA A 87 -13.22 -3.43 9.41
C ALA A 87 -13.19 -2.60 8.13
N PRO A 88 -12.03 -2.06 7.71
CA PRO A 88 -11.97 -1.14 6.59
C PRO A 88 -12.57 -1.78 5.34
N THR A 89 -13.40 -1.02 4.62
CA THR A 89 -14.08 -1.50 3.42
C THR A 89 -13.05 -1.96 2.40
N LEU A 90 -13.04 -3.27 2.15
CA LEU A 90 -12.06 -3.94 1.30
C LEU A 90 -12.64 -4.21 -0.09
N ILE A 91 -12.03 -3.64 -1.12
CA ILE A 91 -12.42 -3.86 -2.51
C ILE A 91 -11.28 -4.53 -3.25
N ARG A 92 -11.59 -5.64 -3.91
CA ARG A 92 -10.58 -6.49 -4.55
C ARG A 92 -10.70 -6.54 -6.07
N PHE A 93 -9.63 -6.14 -6.73
CA PHE A 93 -9.43 -6.16 -8.17
C PHE A 93 -8.66 -7.40 -8.60
N SER A 94 -9.40 -8.45 -8.97
CA SER A 94 -8.82 -9.71 -9.43
C SER A 94 -8.37 -9.70 -10.90
N ARG A 95 -8.93 -8.82 -11.71
CA ARG A 95 -8.65 -8.70 -13.15
C ARG A 95 -7.40 -7.85 -13.40
N PRO A 96 -6.64 -8.09 -14.49
CA PRO A 96 -5.58 -7.18 -14.91
C PRO A 96 -6.20 -5.87 -15.43
N LEU A 97 -5.69 -4.73 -14.97
CA LEU A 97 -6.12 -3.41 -15.43
C LEU A 97 -5.58 -3.13 -16.84
N GLY A 98 -6.32 -2.34 -17.63
CA GLY A 98 -5.90 -1.82 -18.94
C GLY A 98 -6.42 -2.58 -20.16
N LYS A 99 -7.20 -3.65 -19.96
CA LYS A 99 -7.91 -4.36 -21.04
C LYS A 99 -9.42 -4.12 -20.91
N TYR A 100 -9.85 -2.88 -21.04
CA TYR A 100 -11.27 -2.52 -20.96
C TYR A 100 -11.85 -2.34 -22.34
N ASN A 101 -12.68 -3.29 -22.76
CA ASN A 101 -13.59 -3.11 -23.87
C ASN A 101 -14.90 -2.55 -23.28
N VAL A 102 -14.96 -1.22 -23.10
CA VAL A 102 -16.15 -0.46 -22.69
C VAL A 102 -16.63 -0.66 -21.24
N VAL A 103 -16.81 0.45 -20.51
CA VAL A 103 -17.51 0.47 -19.22
C VAL A 103 -19.00 0.35 -19.48
N GLN A 104 -19.57 -0.83 -19.27
CA GLN A 104 -21.02 -1.00 -19.31
C GLN A 104 -21.64 -0.45 -18.01
N GLY A 105 -21.95 0.84 -18.00
CA GLY A 105 -22.45 1.56 -16.81
C GLY A 105 -23.61 0.85 -16.10
N LEU A 106 -24.55 0.27 -16.85
CA LEU A 106 -25.71 -0.46 -16.31
C LEU A 106 -25.37 -1.80 -15.65
N GLN A 107 -24.24 -2.42 -15.99
CA GLN A 107 -23.77 -3.66 -15.35
C GLN A 107 -22.79 -3.40 -14.21
N THR A 108 -22.54 -2.14 -13.87
CA THR A 108 -21.63 -1.78 -12.78
C THR A 108 -22.26 -2.15 -11.46
N ASN A 109 -21.62 -3.03 -10.69
CA ASN A 109 -22.05 -3.31 -9.32
C ASN A 109 -21.75 -2.08 -8.44
N TRP A 110 -22.74 -1.20 -8.30
CA TRP A 110 -22.62 0.04 -7.53
C TRP A 110 -22.31 -0.20 -6.05
N LEU A 111 -22.83 -1.28 -5.47
CA LEU A 111 -22.54 -1.69 -4.08
C LEU A 111 -21.08 -2.11 -3.90
N GLY A 112 -20.42 -2.57 -4.99
CA GLY A 112 -18.99 -2.91 -5.00
C GLY A 112 -18.09 -1.79 -5.51
N SER A 113 -18.63 -0.60 -5.79
CA SER A 113 -17.84 0.55 -6.24
C SER A 113 -17.14 1.21 -5.05
N LEU A 114 -15.88 1.62 -5.25
CA LEU A 114 -15.08 2.32 -4.24
C LEU A 114 -15.75 3.58 -3.70
N CYS A 115 -16.48 4.29 -4.55
CA CYS A 115 -17.12 5.53 -4.19
C CYS A 115 -18.23 5.83 -5.20
N ALA A 116 -19.48 5.57 -4.80
CA ALA A 116 -20.64 5.95 -5.62
C ALA A 116 -20.73 7.47 -5.79
N LEU A 117 -20.33 8.25 -4.78
CA LEU A 117 -20.36 9.71 -4.79
C LEU A 117 -19.55 10.31 -5.95
N SER A 118 -18.34 9.80 -6.20
CA SER A 118 -17.48 10.25 -7.29
C SER A 118 -18.07 9.99 -8.69
N LEU A 119 -19.12 9.16 -8.79
CA LEU A 119 -19.74 8.81 -10.07
C LEU A 119 -21.06 9.57 -10.33
N VAL A 120 -21.49 10.45 -9.42
CA VAL A 120 -22.76 11.18 -9.53
C VAL A 120 -22.76 12.19 -10.68
N CYS A 121 -21.74 13.06 -10.73
CA CYS A 121 -21.60 14.04 -11.82
C CYS A 121 -20.14 14.47 -12.00
N LYS A 122 -19.84 15.16 -13.12
CA LYS A 122 -18.48 15.60 -13.47
C LYS A 122 -17.87 16.52 -12.41
N GLN A 123 -18.66 17.46 -11.86
CA GLN A 123 -18.18 18.39 -10.85
C GLN A 123 -17.78 17.66 -9.56
N VAL A 124 -18.67 16.84 -9.01
CA VAL A 124 -18.40 16.03 -7.81
C VAL A 124 -17.21 15.09 -8.05
N TYR A 125 -17.11 14.50 -9.24
CA TYR A 125 -15.95 13.68 -9.60
C TYR A 125 -14.64 14.46 -9.45
N HIS A 126 -14.55 15.67 -10.03
CA HIS A 126 -13.34 16.49 -9.93
C HIS A 126 -13.02 16.89 -8.48
N GLU A 127 -14.02 17.27 -7.69
CA GLU A 127 -13.85 17.68 -6.30
C GLU A 127 -13.45 16.49 -5.39
N THR A 128 -14.01 15.30 -5.64
CA THR A 128 -13.79 14.11 -4.79
C THR A 128 -12.63 13.22 -5.22
N THR A 129 -12.08 13.40 -6.43
CA THR A 129 -10.99 12.54 -6.93
C THR A 129 -9.79 12.56 -6.00
N ALA A 130 -9.36 13.73 -5.52
CA ALA A 130 -8.22 13.82 -4.60
C ALA A 130 -8.49 13.06 -3.30
N PHE A 131 -9.65 13.29 -2.66
CA PHE A 131 -10.07 12.59 -1.45
C PHE A 131 -10.05 11.07 -1.62
N LEU A 132 -10.57 10.57 -2.76
CA LEU A 132 -10.59 9.15 -3.06
C LEU A 132 -9.19 8.56 -3.04
N TYR A 133 -8.22 9.15 -3.74
CA TYR A 133 -6.86 8.58 -3.83
C TYR A 133 -6.04 8.81 -2.56
N THR A 134 -6.25 9.91 -1.84
CA THR A 134 -5.54 10.23 -0.59
C THR A 134 -6.03 9.41 0.61
N ARG A 135 -7.29 8.98 0.63
CA ARG A 135 -7.86 8.18 1.74
C ARG A 135 -7.89 6.67 1.47
N THR A 136 -7.42 6.25 0.29
CA THR A 136 -7.40 4.85 -0.11
C THR A 136 -6.00 4.26 0.05
N VAL A 137 -5.93 3.10 0.68
CA VAL A 137 -4.74 2.26 0.76
C VAL A 137 -4.70 1.34 -0.46
N PHE A 138 -3.65 1.48 -1.28
CA PHE A 138 -3.47 0.62 -2.45
C PHE A 138 -2.57 -0.57 -2.11
N ILE A 139 -3.10 -1.78 -2.25
CA ILE A 139 -2.44 -3.04 -1.85
C ILE A 139 -2.12 -3.86 -3.10
N PHE A 140 -0.85 -4.20 -3.32
CA PHE A 140 -0.43 -4.98 -4.48
C PHE A 140 0.22 -6.30 -4.09
N ALA A 141 -0.24 -7.40 -4.70
CA ALA A 141 0.35 -8.74 -4.51
C ALA A 141 1.40 -9.13 -5.56
N ALA A 142 1.52 -8.35 -6.65
CA ALA A 142 2.37 -8.73 -7.78
C ALA A 142 2.95 -7.51 -8.51
N PRO A 143 4.26 -7.52 -8.87
CA PRO A 143 4.90 -6.41 -9.56
C PRO A 143 4.20 -6.01 -10.85
N LYS A 144 3.76 -6.99 -11.66
CA LYS A 144 3.06 -6.73 -12.94
C LYS A 144 1.73 -6.01 -12.78
N ARG A 145 0.99 -6.27 -11.69
CA ARG A 145 -0.28 -5.59 -11.40
C ARG A 145 -0.03 -4.14 -11.02
N MET A 146 1.01 -3.92 -10.24
CA MET A 146 1.47 -2.60 -9.85
C MET A 146 1.90 -1.77 -11.07
N THR A 147 2.71 -2.32 -11.97
CA THR A 147 3.10 -1.61 -13.21
C THR A 147 1.91 -1.31 -14.12
N ASN A 148 0.97 -2.26 -14.26
CA ASN A 148 -0.25 -2.04 -15.04
C ASN A 148 -1.15 -0.97 -14.42
N PHE A 149 -1.26 -0.91 -13.09
CA PHE A 149 -2.00 0.15 -12.42
C PHE A 149 -1.38 1.52 -12.73
N PHE A 150 -0.07 1.64 -12.57
CA PHE A 150 0.64 2.89 -12.83
C PHE A 150 0.66 3.31 -14.31
N SER A 151 0.49 2.40 -15.25
CA SER A 151 0.44 2.74 -16.69
C SER A 151 -0.94 3.23 -17.14
N ASN A 152 -2.01 2.83 -16.44
CA ASN A 152 -3.38 3.15 -16.80
C ASN A 152 -3.97 4.34 -16.02
N MET A 153 -3.27 4.84 -15.00
CA MET A 153 -3.68 5.97 -14.19
C MET A 153 -3.07 7.28 -14.72
N SER A 154 -3.80 8.39 -14.61
CA SER A 154 -3.25 9.72 -14.92
C SER A 154 -2.25 10.16 -13.85
N ALA A 155 -1.31 11.04 -14.21
CA ALA A 155 -0.28 11.55 -13.31
C ALA A 155 -0.88 12.17 -12.04
N ILE A 156 -1.84 13.09 -12.18
CA ILE A 156 -2.51 13.77 -11.05
C ILE A 156 -3.07 12.79 -10.01
N LYS A 157 -3.65 11.67 -10.48
CA LYS A 157 -4.21 10.64 -9.58
C LYS A 157 -3.11 9.89 -8.83
N LEU A 158 -2.01 9.57 -9.51
CA LEU A 158 -0.86 8.89 -8.91
C LEU A 158 -0.15 9.78 -7.88
N GLU A 159 -0.10 11.09 -8.14
CA GLU A 159 0.46 12.08 -7.22
C GLU A 159 -0.39 12.21 -5.94
N SER A 160 -1.70 11.98 -6.03
CA SER A 160 -2.63 12.05 -4.89
C SER A 160 -2.59 10.82 -3.97
N ILE A 161 -1.88 9.75 -4.35
CA ILE A 161 -1.77 8.52 -3.56
C ILE A 161 -0.77 8.73 -2.43
N THR A 162 -1.25 8.61 -1.19
CA THR A 162 -0.47 8.79 0.03
C THR A 162 -0.11 7.49 0.73
N LYS A 163 -0.87 6.41 0.52
CA LYS A 163 -0.67 5.13 1.21
C LYS A 163 -0.52 3.95 0.25
N LEU A 164 0.55 3.16 0.42
CA LEU A 164 0.87 2.01 -0.41
C LEU A 164 1.26 0.81 0.45
N GLN A 165 0.64 -0.34 0.19
CA GLN A 165 1.02 -1.62 0.75
C GLN A 165 1.51 -2.58 -0.34
N LEU A 166 2.68 -3.16 -0.13
CA LEU A 166 3.32 -4.08 -1.08
C LEU A 166 3.45 -5.46 -0.43
N HIS A 167 2.83 -6.47 -1.03
CA HIS A 167 3.08 -7.86 -0.68
C HIS A 167 3.96 -8.48 -1.75
N TYR A 168 5.14 -8.92 -1.33
CA TYR A 168 6.17 -9.43 -2.22
C TYR A 168 6.66 -10.80 -1.75
N ASP A 169 6.45 -11.78 -2.60
CA ASP A 169 7.00 -13.13 -2.43
C ASP A 169 8.29 -13.23 -3.25
N THR A 170 9.42 -13.56 -2.61
CA THR A 170 10.68 -13.79 -3.34
C THR A 170 10.61 -15.10 -4.12
N TYR A 171 11.39 -15.22 -5.19
CA TYR A 171 11.42 -16.44 -6.00
C TYR A 171 11.92 -17.67 -5.20
N GLY A 172 12.87 -17.46 -4.29
CA GLY A 172 13.58 -18.53 -3.58
C GLY A 172 14.75 -19.10 -4.39
N HIS A 173 15.30 -20.22 -3.91
CA HIS A 173 16.42 -20.90 -4.59
C HIS A 173 15.90 -21.81 -5.72
N PRO A 174 16.34 -21.63 -6.97
CA PRO A 174 15.90 -22.49 -8.07
C PRO A 174 16.43 -23.91 -7.88
N GLN A 175 15.59 -24.92 -8.10
CA GLN A 175 16.02 -26.32 -8.04
C GLN A 175 16.86 -26.74 -9.26
N ARG A 176 16.69 -26.03 -10.38
CA ARG A 176 17.39 -26.28 -11.64
C ARG A 176 18.07 -25.01 -12.12
N THR A 177 19.27 -25.13 -12.68
CA THR A 177 20.01 -24.02 -13.28
C THR A 177 19.22 -23.32 -14.39
N SER A 178 18.38 -24.06 -15.13
CA SER A 178 17.46 -23.51 -16.14
C SER A 178 16.50 -22.46 -15.58
N ASP A 179 16.16 -22.56 -14.30
CA ASP A 179 15.16 -21.71 -13.65
C ASP A 179 15.74 -20.38 -13.17
N LEU A 180 17.07 -20.21 -13.24
CA LEU A 180 17.75 -18.94 -12.97
C LEU A 180 17.21 -17.81 -13.86
N ILE A 181 16.83 -18.13 -15.09
CA ILE A 181 16.24 -17.16 -16.03
C ILE A 181 14.94 -16.59 -15.44
N TRP A 182 14.13 -17.42 -14.79
CA TRP A 182 12.87 -16.99 -14.17
C TRP A 182 13.09 -16.22 -12.88
N GLN A 183 14.08 -16.62 -12.07
CA GLN A 183 14.51 -15.87 -10.89
C GLN A 183 14.96 -14.45 -11.27
N ASN A 184 15.80 -14.32 -12.29
CA ASN A 184 16.28 -13.02 -12.79
C ASN A 184 15.11 -12.18 -13.33
N LYS A 185 14.24 -12.76 -14.17
CA LYS A 185 13.04 -12.06 -14.67
C LYS A 185 12.11 -11.60 -13.55
N HIS A 186 11.96 -12.39 -12.48
CA HIS A 186 11.18 -12.03 -11.31
C HIS A 186 11.81 -10.83 -10.58
N GLY A 187 13.12 -10.89 -10.31
CA GLY A 187 13.88 -9.80 -9.70
C GLY A 187 13.81 -8.50 -10.52
N GLU A 188 14.00 -8.58 -11.83
CA GLU A 188 13.85 -7.43 -12.74
C GLU A 188 12.43 -6.87 -12.77
N SER A 189 11.41 -7.74 -12.73
CA SER A 189 10.02 -7.30 -12.66
C SER A 189 9.76 -6.54 -11.36
N TRP A 190 10.32 -7.01 -10.24
CA TRP A 190 10.22 -6.33 -8.96
C TRP A 190 10.94 -4.99 -8.97
N HIS A 191 12.19 -4.97 -9.47
CA HIS A 191 12.98 -3.75 -9.61
C HIS A 191 12.26 -2.68 -10.44
N ARG A 192 11.74 -3.05 -11.61
CA ARG A 192 10.99 -2.13 -12.47
C ARG A 192 9.74 -1.59 -11.78
N ALA A 193 9.04 -2.43 -11.03
CA ALA A 193 7.82 -2.03 -10.35
C ALA A 193 8.13 -1.04 -9.20
N CYS A 194 9.11 -1.32 -8.34
CA CYS A 194 9.53 -0.39 -7.28
C CYS A 194 10.08 0.93 -7.84
N LYS A 195 10.89 0.87 -8.90
CA LYS A 195 11.38 2.06 -9.60
C LYS A 195 10.24 2.89 -10.19
N ALA A 196 9.20 2.26 -10.74
CA ALA A 196 8.02 2.94 -11.25
C ALA A 196 7.17 3.54 -10.12
N ALA A 197 6.97 2.80 -9.03
CA ALA A 197 6.25 3.25 -7.85
C ALA A 197 6.92 4.49 -7.26
N SER A 198 8.21 4.40 -6.97
CA SER A 198 8.96 5.52 -6.43
C SER A 198 8.91 6.72 -7.38
N LYS A 199 9.01 6.51 -8.71
CA LYS A 199 8.88 7.54 -9.78
C LYS A 199 7.56 8.28 -9.80
N LYS A 200 6.46 7.56 -9.71
CA LYS A 200 5.13 8.08 -10.01
C LYS A 200 4.35 8.49 -8.77
N LEU A 201 4.64 7.89 -7.61
CA LEU A 201 3.94 8.14 -6.36
C LEU A 201 4.71 9.19 -5.54
N ILE A 202 4.80 10.41 -6.06
CA ILE A 202 5.56 11.49 -5.42
C ILE A 202 4.90 11.99 -4.12
N GLY A 203 3.59 11.78 -3.95
CA GLY A 203 2.83 12.15 -2.75
C GLY A 203 2.78 11.05 -1.69
N LEU A 204 3.56 9.97 -1.84
CA LEU A 204 3.51 8.82 -0.93
C LEU A 204 4.06 9.17 0.45
N GLN A 205 3.23 9.01 1.48
CA GLN A 205 3.52 9.32 2.88
C GLN A 205 3.72 8.07 3.74
N GLU A 206 2.95 7.02 3.48
CA GLU A 206 2.99 5.76 4.21
C GLU A 206 3.27 4.59 3.26
N LEU A 207 4.34 3.84 3.55
CA LEU A 207 4.75 2.65 2.82
C LEU A 207 4.83 1.45 3.77
N GLU A 208 4.01 0.44 3.51
CA GLU A 208 4.06 -0.83 4.23
C GLU A 208 4.45 -1.95 3.27
N ILE A 209 5.42 -2.77 3.67
CA ILE A 209 5.96 -3.82 2.81
C ILE A 209 5.94 -5.12 3.58
N TRP A 210 5.21 -6.10 3.07
CA TRP A 210 5.16 -7.47 3.54
C TRP A 210 5.98 -8.34 2.60
N VAL A 211 7.13 -8.81 3.06
CA VAL A 211 8.01 -9.67 2.27
C VAL A 211 7.97 -11.10 2.78
N GLN A 212 7.66 -12.05 1.90
CA GLN A 212 7.85 -13.48 2.15
C GLN A 212 9.13 -13.93 1.43
N VAL A 213 10.17 -14.21 2.21
CA VAL A 213 11.45 -14.71 1.72
C VAL A 213 11.40 -16.23 1.67
N HIS A 214 11.54 -16.77 0.46
CA HIS A 214 11.56 -18.21 0.15
C HIS A 214 12.98 -18.80 0.05
N ASP A 215 13.99 -18.11 0.57
CA ASP A 215 15.35 -18.61 0.61
C ASP A 215 15.53 -19.72 1.67
N SER A 216 16.36 -20.71 1.33
CA SER A 216 16.78 -21.77 2.23
C SER A 216 17.72 -21.29 3.33
N ALA A 217 18.50 -20.22 3.09
CA ALA A 217 19.42 -19.64 4.06
C ALA A 217 19.50 -18.12 3.88
N PRO A 218 18.55 -17.35 4.42
CA PRO A 218 18.47 -15.91 4.21
C PRO A 218 19.69 -15.26 4.82
N THR A 219 20.30 -14.41 4.00
CA THR A 219 21.32 -13.46 4.38
C THR A 219 20.63 -12.16 4.79
N PHE A 220 20.75 -11.80 6.07
CA PHE A 220 20.19 -10.56 6.59
C PHE A 220 21.16 -9.39 6.34
N THR A 221 21.27 -8.96 5.09
CA THR A 221 22.08 -7.81 4.66
C THR A 221 21.25 -6.85 3.81
N LEU A 222 21.58 -5.56 3.79
CA LEU A 222 20.89 -4.59 2.91
C LEU A 222 21.28 -4.76 1.43
N ARG A 223 22.30 -5.57 1.15
CA ARG A 223 22.84 -5.83 -0.19
C ARG A 223 22.10 -6.93 -0.94
N GLU A 224 21.08 -7.52 -0.32
CA GLU A 224 20.23 -8.52 -0.95
C GLU A 224 19.58 -7.99 -2.23
N SER A 225 19.58 -8.82 -3.28
CA SER A 225 19.06 -8.45 -4.60
C SER A 225 17.58 -8.05 -4.57
N TRP A 226 16.82 -8.60 -3.63
CA TRP A 226 15.40 -8.27 -3.44
C TRP A 226 15.17 -7.00 -2.60
N VAL A 227 16.16 -6.58 -1.80
CA VAL A 227 16.12 -5.35 -1.00
C VAL A 227 16.48 -4.13 -1.85
N ALA A 228 17.45 -4.25 -2.76
CA ALA A 228 17.90 -3.13 -3.60
C ALA A 228 16.75 -2.38 -4.33
N PRO A 229 15.70 -3.05 -4.88
CA PRO A 229 14.50 -2.39 -5.39
C PRO A 229 13.76 -1.51 -4.38
N LEU A 230 13.69 -1.89 -3.10
CA LEU A 230 13.01 -1.15 -2.05
C LEU A 230 13.72 0.16 -1.72
N LEU A 231 15.06 0.16 -1.78
CA LEU A 231 15.86 1.36 -1.52
C LEU A 231 15.61 2.49 -2.54
N GLN A 232 14.94 2.20 -3.67
CA GLN A 232 14.48 3.21 -4.61
C GLN A 232 13.49 4.20 -3.97
N PHE A 233 12.78 3.83 -2.91
CA PHE A 233 11.86 4.74 -2.20
C PHE A 233 12.57 5.83 -1.40
N ARG A 234 13.88 5.70 -1.11
CA ARG A 234 14.69 6.73 -0.43
C ARG A 234 14.68 8.08 -1.13
N ARG A 235 14.43 8.10 -2.43
CA ARG A 235 14.29 9.36 -3.18
C ARG A 235 13.08 10.20 -2.75
N LEU A 236 12.08 9.61 -2.09
CA LEU A 236 10.89 10.32 -1.60
C LEU A 236 11.11 10.96 -0.23
N THR A 237 12.23 10.65 0.42
CA THR A 237 12.62 11.19 1.72
C THR A 237 13.63 12.33 1.57
N ARG A 238 14.34 12.38 0.44
CA ARG A 238 15.23 13.50 0.11
C ARG A 238 14.38 14.69 -0.35
N SER A 239 14.45 15.79 0.39
CA SER A 239 14.12 17.11 -0.17
C SER A 239 15.04 17.31 -1.38
N ASN A 240 14.48 17.69 -2.53
CA ASN A 240 15.28 18.11 -3.67
C ASN A 240 16.11 19.33 -3.24
N GLU A 241 17.35 19.13 -2.80
CA GLU A 241 18.36 20.18 -2.62
C GLU A 241 18.95 20.62 -3.98
N SER A 242 18.17 20.50 -5.05
CA SER A 242 18.61 20.77 -6.42
C SER A 242 17.86 21.99 -6.93
N GLY A 243 18.38 23.18 -6.58
CA GLY A 243 17.82 24.45 -7.00
C GLY A 243 18.70 25.64 -6.61
N VAL A 244 19.82 25.78 -7.31
CA VAL A 244 20.55 27.03 -7.59
C VAL A 244 21.14 27.79 -6.39
N ASP A 245 22.48 27.74 -6.31
CA ASP A 245 23.31 28.75 -5.65
C ASP A 245 22.85 30.17 -6.03
N GLY A 246 22.46 30.97 -5.03
CA GLY A 246 22.31 32.42 -5.21
C GLY A 246 21.06 33.11 -4.64
N GLY A 247 20.29 32.48 -3.74
CA GLY A 247 19.10 33.11 -3.15
C GLY A 247 19.04 33.02 -1.61
N ASP A 248 19.19 34.19 -0.98
CA ASP A 248 18.78 34.61 0.38
C ASP A 248 18.66 33.55 1.52
N PRO A 249 19.49 33.61 2.59
CA PRO A 249 19.47 32.66 3.70
C PRO A 249 18.15 32.58 4.49
N PHE A 250 17.20 33.49 4.28
CA PHE A 250 15.98 33.62 5.08
C PHE A 250 14.74 32.89 4.54
N GLN A 251 14.81 32.18 3.39
CA GLN A 251 13.65 31.46 2.83
C GLN A 251 13.83 29.94 2.64
N ARG A 252 14.69 29.29 3.44
CA ARG A 252 14.67 27.83 3.56
C ARG A 252 13.47 27.36 4.39
N THR A 253 12.26 27.48 3.85
CA THR A 253 11.12 26.72 4.37
C THR A 253 11.41 25.25 4.11
N GLY A 254 11.86 24.56 5.16
CA GLY A 254 12.24 23.15 5.12
C GLY A 254 11.09 22.30 4.59
N ARG A 255 11.22 21.85 3.34
CA ARG A 255 10.24 20.95 2.74
C ARG A 255 10.39 19.60 3.43
N GLN A 256 9.46 19.29 4.32
CA GLN A 256 9.45 18.04 5.07
C GLN A 256 9.51 16.83 4.11
N PRO A 257 10.18 15.73 4.52
CA PRO A 257 10.19 14.50 3.74
C PRO A 257 8.74 14.05 3.50
N ILE A 258 8.43 13.71 2.25
CA ILE A 258 7.06 13.34 1.88
C ILE A 258 6.75 11.96 2.46
N LEU A 259 7.69 11.01 2.31
CA LEU A 259 7.59 9.69 2.91
C LEU A 259 7.97 9.75 4.38
N GLN A 260 6.98 9.60 5.25
CA GLN A 260 7.12 9.75 6.70
C GLN A 260 7.17 8.40 7.42
N VAL A 261 6.32 7.46 7.01
CA VAL A 261 6.17 6.17 7.69
C VAL A 261 6.55 5.04 6.75
N VAL A 262 7.55 4.25 7.15
CA VAL A 262 7.95 3.04 6.45
C VAL A 262 7.90 1.87 7.42
N LYS A 263 7.14 0.84 7.09
CA LYS A 263 7.02 -0.40 7.87
C LYS A 263 7.36 -1.59 6.98
N VAL A 264 8.40 -2.33 7.33
CA VAL A 264 8.78 -3.54 6.61
C VAL A 264 8.62 -4.76 7.50
N HIS A 265 7.79 -5.69 7.06
CA HIS A 265 7.48 -6.95 7.71
C HIS A 265 8.10 -8.09 6.94
N ILE A 266 8.98 -8.85 7.59
CA ILE A 266 9.75 -9.92 6.94
C ILE A 266 9.30 -11.26 7.48
N ARG A 267 8.89 -12.13 6.54
CA ARG A 267 8.47 -13.49 6.81
C ARG A 267 9.36 -14.47 6.08
N THR A 268 9.80 -15.50 6.78
CA THR A 268 10.56 -16.63 6.24
C THR A 268 9.87 -17.92 6.64
N ARG A 269 10.44 -19.07 6.25
CA ARG A 269 10.00 -20.37 6.78
C ARG A 269 10.12 -20.47 8.31
N TRP A 270 11.10 -19.79 8.92
CA TRP A 270 11.31 -19.81 10.37
C TRP A 270 10.36 -18.86 11.10
N SER A 271 10.04 -17.70 10.54
CA SER A 271 9.15 -16.75 11.24
C SER A 271 7.66 -17.00 11.02
N LYS A 272 7.28 -17.81 10.02
CA LYS A 272 5.86 -18.16 9.77
C LYS A 272 5.25 -19.01 10.90
N SER A 273 6.02 -19.95 11.43
CA SER A 273 5.66 -20.74 12.61
C SER A 273 6.91 -21.05 13.43
N PRO A 274 7.38 -20.09 14.24
CA PRO A 274 8.66 -20.19 14.94
C PRO A 274 8.73 -21.40 15.86
N LEU A 275 7.67 -21.65 16.64
CA LEU A 275 7.64 -22.80 17.55
C LEU A 275 7.71 -24.13 16.80
N ALA A 276 7.00 -24.27 15.67
CA ALA A 276 7.09 -25.48 14.87
C ALA A 276 8.46 -25.65 14.21
N ALA A 277 9.03 -24.56 13.68
CA ALA A 277 10.34 -24.57 13.02
C ALA A 277 11.48 -24.97 13.98
N PHE A 278 11.39 -24.56 15.24
CA PHE A 278 12.43 -24.81 16.26
C PHE A 278 12.03 -25.87 17.28
N ARG A 279 11.18 -26.84 16.92
CA ARG A 279 10.79 -27.99 17.79
C ARG A 279 10.36 -27.56 19.20
N ASN A 280 9.57 -26.49 19.30
CA ASN A 280 9.05 -25.87 20.52
C ASN A 280 10.10 -25.23 21.45
N VAL A 281 11.34 -25.02 20.99
CA VAL A 281 12.34 -24.25 21.74
C VAL A 281 11.98 -22.76 21.69
N ARG A 282 11.37 -22.26 22.78
CA ARG A 282 10.86 -20.88 22.87
C ARG A 282 11.95 -19.82 22.71
N ALA A 283 13.14 -20.05 23.25
CA ALA A 283 14.26 -19.10 23.16
C ALA A 283 14.69 -18.87 21.70
N LEU A 284 14.85 -19.94 20.92
CA LEU A 284 15.18 -19.89 19.50
C LEU A 284 14.07 -19.24 18.67
N ALA A 285 12.82 -19.62 18.94
CA ALA A 285 11.65 -19.01 18.29
C ALA A 285 11.59 -17.49 18.53
N LYS A 286 11.87 -17.05 19.76
CA LYS A 286 11.95 -15.62 20.11
C LYS A 286 13.13 -14.94 19.42
N ALA A 287 14.34 -15.50 19.51
CA ALA A 287 15.53 -14.96 18.87
C ALA A 287 15.32 -14.78 17.34
N SER A 288 14.79 -15.80 16.67
CA SER A 288 14.44 -15.73 15.25
C SER A 288 13.43 -14.61 14.99
N THR A 289 12.33 -14.54 15.75
CA THR A 289 11.28 -13.52 15.53
C THR A 289 11.83 -12.11 15.71
N ASP A 290 12.59 -11.88 16.78
CA ASP A 290 13.19 -10.58 17.09
C ASP A 290 14.18 -10.15 16.00
N LEU A 291 15.01 -11.06 15.48
CA LEU A 291 15.96 -10.76 14.40
C LEU A 291 15.25 -10.38 13.10
N HIS A 292 14.12 -11.02 12.77
CA HIS A 292 13.33 -10.64 11.59
C HIS A 292 12.68 -9.25 11.75
N LEU A 293 12.22 -8.92 12.96
CA LEU A 293 11.68 -7.60 13.27
C LEU A 293 12.77 -6.51 13.17
N LEU A 294 13.94 -6.75 13.77
CA LEU A 294 15.07 -5.83 13.71
C LEU A 294 15.57 -5.64 12.28
N TYR A 295 15.62 -6.69 11.48
CA TYR A 295 16.00 -6.57 10.08
C TYR A 295 14.96 -5.81 9.24
N GLY A 296 13.66 -6.01 9.50
CA GLY A 296 12.60 -5.19 8.92
C GLY A 296 12.73 -3.71 9.29
N GLN A 297 13.03 -3.41 10.55
CA GLN A 297 13.31 -2.05 11.01
C GLN A 297 14.55 -1.46 10.32
N ALA A 298 15.62 -2.25 10.16
CA ALA A 298 16.82 -1.82 9.46
C ALA A 298 16.53 -1.45 7.99
N ILE A 299 15.77 -2.27 7.26
CA ILE A 299 15.35 -1.90 5.89
C ILE A 299 14.50 -0.62 5.91
N SER A 300 13.61 -0.48 6.89
CA SER A 300 12.77 0.73 7.04
C SER A 300 13.64 1.98 7.22
N LEU A 301 14.65 1.92 8.09
CA LEU A 301 15.63 2.99 8.30
C LEU A 301 16.47 3.29 7.04
N ALA A 302 16.88 2.26 6.32
CA ALA A 302 17.63 2.42 5.07
C ALA A 302 16.79 3.11 3.98
N ILE A 303 15.47 2.82 3.93
CA ILE A 303 14.53 3.51 3.05
C ILE A 303 14.33 4.97 3.50
N THR A 304 14.19 5.24 4.80
CA THR A 304 14.02 6.63 5.29
C THR A 304 15.28 7.47 5.08
N GLY A 305 16.45 6.84 5.04
CA GLY A 305 17.67 7.45 4.52
C GLY A 305 18.92 7.27 5.37
N ALA A 306 18.85 6.45 6.42
CA ALA A 306 20.00 6.09 7.24
C ALA A 306 21.11 5.41 6.42
N LYS A 307 22.35 5.49 6.91
CA LYS A 307 23.48 4.73 6.33
C LYS A 307 23.34 3.25 6.69
N GLU A 308 24.02 2.36 5.94
CA GLU A 308 23.97 0.91 6.17
C GLU A 308 24.36 0.53 7.61
N GLU A 309 25.43 1.13 8.12
CA GLU A 309 25.93 0.92 9.49
C GLU A 309 24.90 1.29 10.55
N GLU A 310 24.30 2.48 10.42
CA GLU A 310 23.30 2.99 11.35
C GLU A 310 22.00 2.18 11.29
N ALA A 311 21.53 1.87 10.09
CA ALA A 311 20.33 1.08 9.86
C ALA A 311 20.47 -0.34 10.44
N MET A 312 21.63 -0.97 10.28
CA MET A 312 21.91 -2.33 10.75
C MET A 312 22.38 -2.39 12.21
N ALA A 313 22.71 -1.27 12.86
CA ALA A 313 23.28 -1.26 14.21
C ALA A 313 22.46 -2.07 15.23
N GLY A 314 21.13 -1.88 15.24
CA GLY A 314 20.24 -2.62 16.15
C GLY A 314 20.21 -4.13 15.87
N PHE A 315 20.22 -4.52 14.59
CA PHE A 315 20.30 -5.93 14.21
C PHE A 315 21.66 -6.53 14.59
N ASN A 316 22.76 -5.84 14.28
CA ASN A 316 24.11 -6.30 14.54
C ASN A 316 24.39 -6.46 16.04
N ALA A 317 23.98 -5.48 16.87
CA ALA A 317 24.08 -5.57 18.32
C ALA A 317 23.32 -6.78 18.90
N ALA A 318 22.11 -7.05 18.39
CA ALA A 318 21.35 -8.23 18.81
C ALA A 318 21.98 -9.54 18.32
N TRP A 319 22.48 -9.56 17.08
CA TRP A 319 23.12 -10.73 16.46
C TRP A 319 24.45 -11.08 17.12
N GLU A 320 25.29 -10.10 17.45
CA GLU A 320 26.63 -10.25 18.05
C GLU A 320 26.62 -10.35 19.57
N GLY A 321 25.68 -9.70 20.24
CA GLY A 321 25.50 -9.77 21.68
C GLY A 321 24.44 -10.79 22.07
N LYS A 322 23.19 -10.33 22.16
CA LYS A 322 22.07 -11.03 22.80
C LYS A 322 21.83 -12.44 22.27
N TYR A 323 22.04 -12.67 20.97
CA TYR A 323 21.74 -13.95 20.32
C TYR A 323 22.98 -14.71 19.83
N ARG A 324 24.18 -14.36 20.34
CA ARG A 324 25.45 -14.98 19.94
C ARG A 324 25.44 -16.50 20.08
N GLU A 325 24.91 -17.00 21.19
CA GLU A 325 24.81 -18.43 21.51
C GLU A 325 23.91 -19.22 20.51
N TRP A 326 22.94 -18.54 19.91
CA TRP A 326 21.94 -19.15 19.02
C TRP A 326 22.32 -19.14 17.54
N ARG A 327 23.43 -18.49 17.16
CA ARG A 327 23.85 -18.33 15.76
C ARG A 327 23.93 -19.65 14.99
N HIS A 328 24.52 -20.66 15.61
CA HIS A 328 24.67 -21.99 15.01
C HIS A 328 23.35 -22.74 14.85
N HIS A 329 22.32 -22.35 15.62
CA HIS A 329 21.02 -23.00 15.64
C HIS A 329 19.99 -22.32 14.72
N LEU A 330 20.17 -21.02 14.43
CA LEU A 330 19.24 -20.25 13.62
C LEU A 330 19.35 -20.53 12.11
N GLN A 331 20.40 -21.23 11.65
CA GLN A 331 20.61 -21.62 10.26
C GLN A 331 20.59 -20.46 9.25
N PHE A 332 20.85 -19.23 9.70
CA PHE A 332 21.03 -18.09 8.81
C PHE A 332 22.41 -18.18 8.15
N ALA A 333 22.49 -17.76 6.89
CA ALA A 333 23.77 -17.68 6.21
C ALA A 333 24.66 -16.64 6.91
N ARG A 334 25.98 -16.84 6.85
CA ARG A 334 26.93 -15.86 7.41
C ARG A 334 26.69 -14.52 6.72
N THR A 335 26.32 -13.51 7.51
CA THR A 335 26.26 -12.13 7.06
C THR A 335 27.70 -11.68 6.78
N GLY A 336 28.07 -11.58 5.50
CA GLY A 336 29.31 -10.93 5.10
C GLY A 336 29.13 -9.43 5.25
N TRP A 337 29.71 -8.88 6.32
CA TRP A 337 29.84 -7.44 6.51
C TRP A 337 31.16 -6.99 5.88
#